data_AF-A0A7Y4TF86-F1
#
_entry.id   AF-A0A7Y4TF86-F1
#
_cell.length_a   1.000
_cell.length_b   1.000
_cell.length_c   1.000
_cell.angle_alpha   90.00
_cell.angle_beta   90.00
_cell.angle_gamma   90.00
#
_symmetry.space_group_name_H-M   'P 1'
#
loop_
_entity.id
_entity.type
_entity.pdbx_description
1 polymer ?
#
loop_
_entity_poly.entity_id
_entity_poly.type
_entity_poly.pdbx_seq_one_letter_code
_entity_poly.pdbx_strand_id
1 'polypeptide(L)'
;MFDPRDDARDREGGDGRARVYEDRDRDGRDPRDGMMRDLDLPRGDERELVVNRDRVYELNGEDSRTLAAVGAFRVVPEHDVDADHDTVEHLRDEGLVEVVDLGDGDRGLTLTREGRDLLDAHSLGREDEPVQAFHAGVSKDRELDHDSHLYSTYRQEEARLRDEHGGLEVRRVVLEQDLKREYQEFLQAHNRGRADSDGRPDRDEHEIREWARDHDVPYFDGQVHFPDYRIEYEADGRELHQDVELFTPHYRGAHAAGHSKAGFRVYVVGARGGGRSAPRPRGMEEFL
;
A
#
# COMPACT_ATOMS: atom_id res chain seq x y z
N MET A 1 68.81 6.95 -11.84
CA MET A 1 68.59 5.76 -11.00
C MET A 1 67.14 5.84 -10.58
N PHE A 2 66.30 5.01 -11.18
CA PHE A 2 64.85 5.00 -11.04
C PHE A 2 64.47 4.55 -9.62
N ASP A 3 63.65 5.35 -8.93
CA ASP A 3 62.98 5.03 -7.67
C ASP A 3 61.47 4.98 -7.97
N PRO A 4 60.85 3.79 -8.03
CA PRO A 4 59.47 3.64 -8.44
C PRO A 4 58.53 3.85 -7.24
N ARG A 5 57.87 5.00 -7.23
CA ARG A 5 56.51 5.12 -6.68
C ARG A 5 55.53 5.03 -7.85
N ASP A 6 54.35 4.48 -7.54
CA ASP A 6 53.16 4.33 -8.39
C ASP A 6 53.10 3.15 -9.37
N ASP A 7 51.86 2.71 -9.54
CA ASP A 7 51.32 1.75 -10.51
C ASP A 7 51.30 0.27 -10.11
N ALA A 8 50.22 -0.14 -9.44
CA ALA A 8 49.28 -1.14 -9.96
C ALA A 8 48.25 -1.52 -8.90
N ARG A 9 47.05 -0.92 -8.96
CA ARG A 9 45.81 -1.67 -8.71
C ARG A 9 44.76 -1.26 -9.71
N ASP A 10 44.71 -2.03 -10.78
CA ASP A 10 43.49 -2.39 -11.46
C ASP A 10 42.35 -2.61 -10.44
N ARG A 11 41.26 -1.90 -10.63
CA ARG A 11 39.99 -2.53 -10.99
C ARG A 11 38.95 -1.43 -11.17
N GLU A 12 38.50 -1.32 -12.42
CA GLU A 12 37.11 -1.03 -12.74
C GLU A 12 36.21 -1.79 -11.76
N GLY A 13 35.67 -1.04 -10.80
CA GLY A 13 34.51 -1.44 -10.02
C GLY A 13 33.39 -0.53 -10.46
N GLY A 14 32.79 -0.83 -11.62
CA GLY A 14 31.54 -0.24 -12.05
C GLY A 14 30.55 -0.40 -10.91
N ASP A 15 30.23 0.71 -10.26
CA ASP A 15 29.29 0.78 -9.16
C ASP A 15 27.91 0.58 -9.77
N GLY A 16 27.56 -0.69 -9.96
CA GLY A 16 26.29 -1.20 -10.47
C GLY A 16 25.17 -0.97 -9.46
N ARG A 17 24.98 0.29 -9.04
CA ARG A 17 23.65 0.75 -8.66
C ARG A 17 22.86 0.82 -9.96
N ALA A 18 22.28 -0.32 -10.33
CA ALA A 18 21.25 -0.36 -11.33
C ALA A 18 20.18 0.64 -10.87
N ARG A 19 20.21 1.83 -11.49
CA ARG A 19 19.09 2.75 -11.56
C ARG A 19 18.06 2.03 -12.42
N VAL A 20 17.35 1.06 -11.83
CA VAL A 20 16.23 0.37 -12.49
C VAL A 20 15.00 1.27 -12.36
N TYR A 21 15.09 2.48 -12.92
CA TYR A 21 13.96 3.38 -13.14
C TYR A 21 14.15 4.14 -14.47
N GLU A 22 14.83 3.51 -15.43
CA GLU A 22 14.92 3.96 -16.81
C GLU A 22 14.49 2.84 -17.76
N ASP A 23 13.31 2.28 -17.53
CA ASP A 23 12.51 1.70 -18.62
C ASP A 23 11.16 2.42 -18.59
N ARG A 24 11.20 3.60 -19.20
CA ARG A 24 10.02 4.41 -19.53
C ARG A 24 9.07 3.62 -20.43
N ASP A 25 7.78 3.80 -20.15
CA ASP A 25 6.70 3.80 -21.14
C ASP A 25 6.49 2.50 -21.94
N ARG A 26 6.05 1.42 -21.28
CA ARG A 26 5.41 0.31 -21.99
C ARG A 26 3.90 0.16 -21.79
N ASP A 27 3.32 0.90 -20.86
CA ASP A 27 1.91 1.31 -20.89
C ASP A 27 1.80 2.60 -20.05
N GLY A 28 1.48 3.74 -20.68
CA GLY A 28 1.51 5.08 -20.07
C GLY A 28 0.39 5.36 -19.06
N ARG A 29 0.10 4.42 -18.17
CA ARG A 29 -0.93 4.53 -17.13
C ARG A 29 -0.29 4.70 -15.76
N ASP A 30 -0.73 5.73 -15.05
CA ASP A 30 -0.20 6.06 -13.73
C ASP A 30 -0.66 5.00 -12.71
N PRO A 31 0.22 4.42 -11.87
CA PRO A 31 -0.17 3.43 -10.86
C PRO A 31 -1.21 3.96 -9.86
N ARG A 32 -1.37 5.28 -9.73
CA ARG A 32 -2.36 5.94 -8.87
C ARG A 32 -3.77 5.95 -9.48
N ASP A 33 -3.89 5.77 -10.80
CA ASP A 33 -5.20 5.82 -11.49
C ASP A 33 -6.17 4.74 -11.00
N GLY A 34 -5.67 3.61 -10.51
CA GLY A 34 -6.48 2.54 -9.93
C GLY A 34 -7.32 3.02 -8.74
N MET A 35 -6.73 3.84 -7.85
CA MET A 35 -7.42 4.39 -6.67
C MET A 35 -8.46 5.44 -7.05
N MET A 36 -8.38 5.96 -8.27
CA MET A 36 -9.30 6.95 -8.78
C MET A 36 -10.52 6.34 -9.46
N ARG A 37 -10.56 5.02 -9.74
CA ARG A 37 -11.61 4.38 -10.57
C ARG A 37 -13.03 4.80 -10.20
N ASP A 38 -13.32 4.86 -8.90
CA ASP A 38 -14.65 5.13 -8.35
C ASP A 38 -14.76 6.52 -7.70
N LEU A 39 -13.98 7.50 -8.17
CA LEU A 39 -14.00 8.89 -7.68
C LEU A 39 -14.52 9.86 -8.74
N ASP A 40 -15.50 10.69 -8.38
CA ASP A 40 -15.97 11.85 -9.15
C ASP A 40 -15.12 13.09 -8.83
N LEU A 41 -13.84 13.01 -9.18
CA LEU A 41 -12.87 14.09 -9.02
C LEU A 41 -12.22 14.47 -10.35
N PRO A 42 -11.72 15.71 -10.47
CA PRO A 42 -11.06 16.21 -11.67
C PRO A 42 -9.98 15.27 -12.18
N ARG A 43 -9.88 15.15 -13.50
CA ARG A 43 -8.91 14.27 -14.20
C ARG A 43 -7.95 15.02 -15.10
N GLY A 44 -8.32 16.22 -15.52
CA GLY A 44 -7.55 17.06 -16.42
C GLY A 44 -6.47 17.86 -15.70
N ASP A 45 -5.65 18.57 -16.48
CA ASP A 45 -4.54 19.35 -15.93
C ASP A 45 -5.01 20.68 -15.30
N GLU A 46 -6.17 21.19 -15.73
CA GLU A 46 -6.77 22.42 -15.21
C GLU A 46 -7.41 22.17 -13.84
N ARG A 47 -7.26 23.13 -12.93
CA ARG A 47 -7.93 23.08 -11.63
C ARG A 47 -9.41 23.40 -11.79
N GLU A 48 -10.23 22.55 -11.21
CA GLU A 48 -11.68 22.65 -11.19
C GLU A 48 -12.19 22.81 -9.76
N LEU A 49 -13.33 23.47 -9.59
CA LEU A 49 -13.94 23.68 -8.28
C LEU A 49 -14.62 22.38 -7.80
N VAL A 50 -14.13 21.84 -6.69
CA VAL A 50 -14.70 20.67 -6.01
C VAL A 50 -15.33 21.10 -4.71
N VAL A 51 -16.64 20.90 -4.58
CA VAL A 51 -17.40 21.29 -3.38
C VAL A 51 -17.50 20.09 -2.44
N ASN A 52 -17.23 20.31 -1.16
CA ASN A 52 -17.55 19.36 -0.10
C ASN A 52 -18.11 20.08 1.13
N ARG A 53 -19.37 19.77 1.46
CA ARG A 53 -20.14 20.47 2.51
C ARG A 53 -20.10 21.98 2.28
N ASP A 54 -19.52 22.74 3.21
CA ASP A 54 -19.42 24.20 3.17
C ASP A 54 -18.06 24.71 2.63
N ARG A 55 -17.21 23.82 2.09
CA ARG A 55 -15.89 24.15 1.54
C ARG A 55 -15.84 23.94 0.04
N VAL A 56 -15.02 24.76 -0.62
CA VAL A 56 -14.72 24.68 -2.05
C VAL A 56 -13.21 24.56 -2.18
N TYR A 57 -12.78 23.55 -2.90
CA TYR A 57 -11.38 23.25 -3.21
C TYR A 57 -11.14 23.49 -4.70
N GLU A 58 -9.93 23.89 -5.09
CA GLU A 58 -9.51 23.90 -6.48
C GLU A 58 -8.58 22.72 -6.72
N LEU A 59 -9.02 21.69 -7.46
CA LEU A 59 -8.26 20.46 -7.66
C LEU A 59 -8.13 20.15 -9.15
N ASN A 60 -6.96 19.66 -9.57
CA ASN A 60 -6.77 19.06 -10.88
C ASN A 60 -6.61 17.53 -10.78
N GLY A 61 -6.28 16.88 -11.89
CA GLY A 61 -6.03 15.44 -11.98
C GLY A 61 -4.85 14.96 -11.14
N GLU A 62 -3.79 15.75 -11.03
CA GLU A 62 -2.59 15.40 -10.26
C GLU A 62 -2.84 15.51 -8.75
N ASP A 63 -3.53 16.57 -8.32
CA ASP A 63 -4.04 16.74 -6.96
C ASP A 63 -4.90 15.52 -6.57
N SER A 64 -5.82 15.14 -7.46
CA SER A 64 -6.78 14.06 -7.20
C SER A 64 -6.10 12.69 -7.13
N ARG A 65 -5.20 12.36 -8.07
CA ARG A 65 -4.41 11.11 -8.02
C ARG A 65 -3.57 11.01 -6.75
N THR A 66 -2.93 12.11 -6.37
CA THR A 66 -2.10 12.18 -5.16
C THR A 66 -2.95 11.95 -3.91
N LEU A 67 -4.11 12.61 -3.80
CA LEU A 67 -5.05 12.41 -2.68
C LEU A 67 -5.53 10.96 -2.59
N ALA A 68 -5.93 10.37 -3.72
CA ALA A 68 -6.42 8.99 -3.76
C ALA A 68 -5.33 7.99 -3.34
N ALA A 69 -4.09 8.18 -3.82
CA ALA A 69 -2.95 7.34 -3.44
C ALA A 69 -2.61 7.47 -1.95
N VAL A 70 -2.49 8.70 -1.43
CA VAL A 70 -2.21 8.94 0.00
C VAL A 70 -3.31 8.34 0.87
N GLY A 71 -4.58 8.46 0.46
CA GLY A 71 -5.72 7.89 1.18
C GLY A 71 -5.78 6.37 1.18
N ALA A 72 -5.38 5.73 0.09
CA ALA A 72 -5.38 4.27 -0.01
C ALA A 72 -4.31 3.62 0.88
N PHE A 73 -3.19 4.30 1.11
CA PHE A 73 -2.01 3.72 1.81
C PHE A 73 -1.72 4.30 3.20
N ARG A 74 -2.58 5.18 3.74
CA ARG A 74 -2.41 5.94 5.01
C ARG A 74 -1.22 6.88 5.04
N VAL A 75 -0.03 6.39 4.72
CA VAL A 75 1.23 7.12 4.72
C VAL A 75 2.00 6.78 3.45
N VAL A 76 2.35 7.81 2.70
CA VAL A 76 3.17 7.67 1.48
C VAL A 76 4.40 8.56 1.61
N PRO A 77 5.63 8.03 1.51
CA PRO A 77 6.83 8.87 1.51
C PRO A 77 6.78 9.92 0.38
N GLU A 78 7.19 11.15 0.67
CA GLU A 78 7.18 12.25 -0.31
C GLU A 78 7.99 11.91 -1.56
N HIS A 79 9.05 11.13 -1.41
CA HIS A 79 9.91 10.72 -2.53
C HIS A 79 9.28 9.61 -3.40
N ASP A 80 8.23 8.94 -2.93
CA ASP A 80 7.59 7.84 -3.66
C ASP A 80 6.32 8.29 -4.41
N VAL A 81 5.61 9.32 -3.93
CA VAL A 81 4.25 9.73 -4.37
C VAL A 81 4.15 10.20 -5.83
N ASP A 82 5.27 10.40 -6.52
CA ASP A 82 5.38 10.81 -7.93
C ASP A 82 4.57 12.09 -8.25
N ALA A 83 4.48 13.00 -7.28
CA ALA A 83 3.85 14.30 -7.41
C ALA A 83 4.91 15.41 -7.39
N ASP A 84 4.68 16.49 -8.14
CA ASP A 84 5.55 17.65 -8.07
C ASP A 84 5.39 18.42 -6.74
N HIS A 85 6.38 19.25 -6.44
CA HIS A 85 6.40 20.00 -5.18
C HIS A 85 5.20 20.93 -5.04
N ASP A 86 4.75 21.52 -6.14
CA ASP A 86 3.65 22.49 -6.18
C ASP A 86 2.30 21.81 -5.85
N THR A 87 2.10 20.58 -6.32
CA THR A 87 0.94 19.72 -5.99
C THR A 87 0.92 19.41 -4.49
N VAL A 88 2.06 18.95 -3.94
CA VAL A 88 2.15 18.61 -2.51
C VAL A 88 1.92 19.84 -1.63
N GLU A 89 2.52 20.98 -1.99
CA GLU A 89 2.33 22.24 -1.27
C GLU A 89 0.86 22.69 -1.35
N HIS A 90 0.24 22.63 -2.53
CA HIS A 90 -1.16 23.00 -2.71
C HIS A 90 -2.11 22.14 -1.88
N LEU A 91 -2.00 20.81 -1.94
CA LEU A 91 -2.85 19.91 -1.16
C LEU A 91 -2.69 20.12 0.36
N ARG A 92 -1.49 20.48 0.80
CA ARG A 92 -1.21 20.82 2.21
C ARG A 92 -1.84 22.15 2.60
N ASP A 93 -1.75 23.15 1.73
CA ASP A 93 -2.31 24.48 1.97
C ASP A 93 -3.85 24.46 1.95
N GLU A 94 -4.45 23.59 1.14
CA GLU A 94 -5.90 23.25 1.17
C GLU A 94 -6.29 22.42 2.42
N GLY A 95 -5.31 21.93 3.18
CA GLY A 95 -5.51 21.15 4.40
C GLY A 95 -6.06 19.74 4.15
N LEU A 96 -5.85 19.19 2.94
CA LEU A 96 -6.30 17.86 2.55
C LEU A 96 -5.27 16.78 2.88
N VAL A 97 -3.99 17.16 2.94
CA VAL A 97 -2.88 16.31 3.40
C VAL A 97 -2.09 16.98 4.51
N GLU A 98 -1.43 16.18 5.33
CA GLU A 98 -0.42 16.64 6.30
C GLU A 98 0.90 15.90 6.10
N VAL A 99 2.00 16.56 6.47
CA VAL A 99 3.36 16.00 6.41
C VAL A 99 3.72 15.43 7.77
N VAL A 100 4.17 14.17 7.79
CA VAL A 100 4.62 13.46 8.99
C VAL A 100 6.12 13.14 8.89
N ASP A 101 6.81 13.17 10.02
CA ASP A 101 8.23 12.82 10.13
C ASP A 101 8.37 11.29 10.18
N LEU A 102 9.11 10.70 9.23
CA LEU A 102 9.34 9.26 9.14
C LEU A 102 10.67 8.84 9.78
N GLY A 103 11.39 9.76 10.41
CA GLY A 103 12.74 9.58 10.92
C GLY A 103 13.84 9.81 9.86
N ASP A 104 15.07 10.02 10.33
CA ASP A 104 16.27 10.21 9.49
C ASP A 104 16.17 11.32 8.42
N GLY A 105 15.28 12.30 8.66
CA GLY A 105 15.03 13.42 7.75
C GLY A 105 14.12 13.07 6.56
N ASP A 106 13.52 11.88 6.57
CA ASP A 106 12.51 11.49 5.59
C ASP A 106 11.11 11.95 6.03
N ARG A 107 10.27 12.26 5.04
CA ARG A 107 8.93 12.83 5.24
C ARG A 107 7.90 12.02 4.49
N GLY A 108 6.72 11.89 5.09
CA GLY A 108 5.57 11.21 4.49
C GLY A 108 4.36 12.12 4.43
N LEU A 109 3.46 11.82 3.51
CA LEU A 109 2.15 12.42 3.38
C LEU A 109 1.10 11.48 3.97
N THR A 110 0.15 12.02 4.73
CA THR A 110 -1.05 11.32 5.16
C THR A 110 -2.27 12.20 4.93
N LEU A 111 -3.44 11.60 4.68
CA LEU A 111 -4.67 12.37 4.52
C LEU A 111 -5.08 12.97 5.86
N THR A 112 -5.56 14.20 5.82
CA THR A 112 -6.35 14.76 6.91
C THR A 112 -7.75 14.14 6.94
N ARG A 113 -8.51 14.43 8.00
CA ARG A 113 -9.91 14.01 8.05
C ARG A 113 -10.73 14.69 6.95
N GLU A 114 -10.42 15.95 6.66
CA GLU A 114 -11.00 16.73 5.58
C GLU A 114 -10.69 16.11 4.22
N GLY A 115 -9.45 15.67 3.99
CA GLY A 115 -9.04 14.96 2.78
C GLY A 115 -9.81 13.65 2.59
N ARG A 116 -9.91 12.83 3.63
CA ARG A 116 -10.70 11.59 3.55
C ARG A 116 -12.20 11.86 3.35
N ASP A 117 -12.77 12.80 4.11
CA ASP A 117 -14.18 13.17 3.99
C ASP A 117 -14.50 13.72 2.58
N LEU A 118 -13.53 14.35 1.90
CA LEU A 118 -13.64 14.74 0.49
C LEU A 118 -13.71 13.52 -0.42
N LEU A 119 -12.77 12.57 -0.29
CA LEU A 119 -12.77 11.35 -1.10
C LEU A 119 -14.04 10.51 -0.89
N ASP A 120 -14.47 10.34 0.35
CA ASP A 120 -15.68 9.59 0.71
C ASP A 120 -16.94 10.25 0.11
N ALA A 121 -17.02 11.59 0.13
CA ALA A 121 -18.17 12.33 -0.41
C ALA A 121 -18.27 12.28 -1.94
N HIS A 122 -17.14 12.10 -2.62
CA HIS A 122 -17.04 12.01 -4.08
C HIS A 122 -16.86 10.56 -4.57
N SER A 123 -17.09 9.57 -3.71
CA SER A 123 -17.08 8.17 -4.10
C SER A 123 -18.36 7.81 -4.87
N LEU A 124 -18.18 7.29 -6.07
CA LEU A 124 -19.25 6.76 -6.93
C LEU A 124 -19.56 5.33 -6.51
N GLY A 125 -20.33 5.18 -5.43
CA GLY A 125 -20.82 3.87 -5.01
C GLY A 125 -21.63 3.19 -6.12
N ARG A 126 -21.26 1.95 -6.47
CA ARG A 126 -22.08 1.05 -7.29
C ARG A 126 -22.83 0.11 -6.35
N GLU A 127 -24.10 -0.15 -6.63
CA GLU A 127 -25.03 -0.82 -5.69
C GLU A 127 -24.55 -2.19 -5.19
N ASP A 128 -23.58 -2.84 -5.87
CA ASP A 128 -23.06 -4.17 -5.50
C ASP A 128 -21.53 -4.32 -5.64
N GLU A 129 -20.77 -3.23 -5.80
CA GLU A 129 -19.29 -3.31 -5.87
C GLU A 129 -18.64 -2.54 -4.73
N PRO A 130 -17.75 -3.16 -3.95
CA PRO A 130 -17.07 -2.45 -2.90
C PRO A 130 -16.01 -1.51 -3.50
N VAL A 131 -16.09 -0.23 -3.11
CA VAL A 131 -15.21 0.84 -3.58
C VAL A 131 -13.89 0.88 -2.80
N GLN A 132 -12.94 1.70 -3.25
CA GLN A 132 -11.71 2.00 -2.52
C GLN A 132 -12.02 2.59 -1.14
N ALA A 133 -11.42 2.02 -0.10
CA ALA A 133 -11.44 2.60 1.24
C ALA A 133 -10.31 3.63 1.39
N PHE A 134 -10.62 4.80 1.96
CA PHE A 134 -9.63 5.83 2.24
C PHE A 134 -9.43 6.03 3.74
N HIS A 135 -8.19 6.31 4.12
CA HIS A 135 -7.75 6.38 5.52
C HIS A 135 -7.12 7.73 5.81
N ALA A 136 -7.31 8.24 7.03
CA ALA A 136 -6.79 9.53 7.48
C ALA A 136 -5.93 9.38 8.73
N GLY A 137 -4.79 10.10 8.74
CA GLY A 137 -3.83 10.15 9.82
C GLY A 137 -3.02 8.86 10.03
N VAL A 138 -2.12 8.91 11.01
CA VAL A 138 -1.28 7.79 11.41
C VAL A 138 -1.93 6.99 12.54
N SER A 139 -2.03 5.67 12.38
CA SER A 139 -2.63 4.78 13.38
C SER A 139 -1.82 4.71 14.68
N LYS A 140 -0.50 4.45 14.59
CA LYS A 140 0.44 4.43 15.73
C LYS A 140 1.85 4.74 15.24
N ASP A 141 2.65 5.47 16.03
CA ASP A 141 4.05 5.78 15.69
C ASP A 141 4.90 4.54 15.35
N ARG A 142 4.64 3.41 16.04
CA ARG A 142 5.35 2.14 15.82
C ARG A 142 4.97 1.45 14.51
N GLU A 143 3.83 1.80 13.92
CA GLU A 143 3.33 1.27 12.64
C GLU A 143 3.78 2.18 11.48
N LEU A 144 4.27 3.39 11.75
CA LEU A 144 4.63 4.39 10.74
C LEU A 144 5.74 3.92 9.78
N ASP A 145 6.80 3.30 10.28
CA ASP A 145 7.87 2.75 9.45
C ASP A 145 7.33 1.63 8.54
N HIS A 146 6.46 0.75 9.05
CA HIS A 146 5.85 -0.31 8.25
C HIS A 146 4.89 0.26 7.19
N ASP A 147 3.96 1.14 7.59
CA ASP A 147 2.98 1.76 6.69
C ASP A 147 3.67 2.54 5.56
N SER A 148 4.81 3.19 5.83
CA SER A 148 5.58 3.95 4.84
C SER A 148 6.14 3.11 3.67
N HIS A 149 6.19 1.79 3.81
CA HIS A 149 6.68 0.89 2.76
C HIS A 149 5.56 0.28 1.90
N LEU A 150 4.28 0.46 2.27
CA LEU A 150 3.16 -0.16 1.56
C LEU A 150 3.06 0.36 0.12
N TYR A 151 3.18 1.68 -0.08
CA TYR A 151 3.03 2.27 -1.41
C TYR A 151 4.18 1.91 -2.36
N SER A 152 5.42 1.91 -1.90
CA SER A 152 6.57 1.55 -2.76
C SER A 152 6.54 0.07 -3.16
N THR A 153 6.16 -0.83 -2.26
CA THR A 153 5.96 -2.24 -2.61
C THR A 153 4.77 -2.43 -3.53
N TYR A 154 3.68 -1.67 -3.35
CA TYR A 154 2.56 -1.66 -4.27
C TYR A 154 3.01 -1.26 -5.68
N ARG A 155 3.75 -0.17 -5.85
CA ARG A 155 4.27 0.25 -7.17
C ARG A 155 5.09 -0.86 -7.83
N GLN A 156 5.91 -1.56 -7.06
CA GLN A 156 6.73 -2.66 -7.56
C GLN A 156 5.89 -3.87 -7.98
N GLU A 157 4.88 -4.24 -7.19
CA GLU A 157 4.01 -5.37 -7.48
C GLU A 157 3.03 -5.06 -8.62
N GLU A 158 2.48 -3.86 -8.67
CA GLU A 158 1.62 -3.36 -9.73
C GLU A 158 2.35 -3.39 -11.08
N ALA A 159 3.59 -2.88 -11.14
CA ALA A 159 4.41 -2.96 -12.35
C ALA A 159 4.64 -4.41 -12.81
N ARG A 160 4.93 -5.32 -11.86
CA ARG A 160 5.07 -6.75 -12.17
C ARG A 160 3.79 -7.35 -12.74
N LEU A 161 2.65 -7.09 -12.10
CA LEU A 161 1.36 -7.62 -12.55
C LEU A 161 1.00 -7.07 -13.93
N ARG A 162 1.32 -5.81 -14.22
CA ARG A 162 1.12 -5.20 -15.55
C ARG A 162 2.01 -5.84 -16.62
N ASP A 163 3.25 -6.18 -16.30
CA ASP A 163 4.15 -6.92 -17.20
C ASP A 163 3.63 -8.34 -17.50
N GLU A 164 2.98 -8.97 -16.52
CA GLU A 164 2.42 -10.33 -16.64
C GLU A 164 1.06 -10.34 -17.35
N HIS A 165 0.25 -9.31 -17.14
CA HIS A 165 -1.13 -9.19 -17.61
C HIS A 165 -1.31 -7.92 -18.44
N GLY A 166 -1.30 -8.05 -19.76
CA GLY A 166 -1.62 -6.94 -20.65
C GLY A 166 -3.04 -6.42 -20.41
N GLY A 167 -3.18 -5.09 -20.27
CA GLY A 167 -4.48 -4.46 -20.01
C GLY A 167 -5.00 -4.60 -18.58
N LEU A 168 -4.11 -4.86 -17.60
CA LEU A 168 -4.46 -4.88 -16.18
C LEU A 168 -5.16 -3.58 -15.74
N GLU A 169 -6.27 -3.74 -15.03
CA GLU A 169 -6.99 -2.65 -14.37
C GLU A 169 -7.06 -2.87 -12.86
N VAL A 170 -6.30 -2.08 -12.11
CA VAL A 170 -6.44 -2.06 -10.64
C VAL A 170 -7.83 -1.54 -10.27
N ARG A 171 -8.57 -2.30 -9.48
CA ARG A 171 -9.89 -1.92 -8.96
C ARG A 171 -9.79 -1.18 -7.64
N ARG A 172 -8.98 -1.71 -6.72
CA ARG A 172 -8.72 -1.12 -5.40
C ARG A 172 -7.54 -1.81 -4.72
N VAL A 173 -7.05 -1.17 -3.66
CA VAL A 173 -6.14 -1.77 -2.67
C VAL A 173 -6.87 -1.89 -1.34
N VAL A 174 -6.82 -3.08 -0.75
CA VAL A 174 -7.44 -3.40 0.55
C VAL A 174 -6.35 -3.63 1.57
N LEU A 175 -6.32 -2.85 2.65
CA LEU A 175 -5.29 -3.02 3.68
C LEU A 175 -5.68 -4.12 4.69
N GLU A 176 -4.70 -4.67 5.40
CA GLU A 176 -4.92 -5.68 6.45
C GLU A 176 -6.02 -5.27 7.44
N GLN A 177 -6.04 -4.00 7.83
CA GLN A 177 -7.04 -3.47 8.77
C GLN A 177 -8.47 -3.50 8.21
N ASP A 178 -8.63 -3.41 6.89
CA ASP A 178 -9.92 -3.47 6.21
C ASP A 178 -10.45 -4.90 6.23
N LEU A 179 -9.59 -5.87 5.88
CA LEU A 179 -9.90 -7.30 5.97
C LEU A 179 -10.21 -7.73 7.41
N LYS A 180 -9.41 -7.26 8.38
CA LYS A 180 -9.65 -7.51 9.80
C LYS A 180 -10.96 -6.91 10.27
N ARG A 181 -11.32 -5.70 9.82
CA ARG A 181 -12.60 -5.07 10.17
C ARG A 181 -13.76 -5.91 9.66
N GLU A 182 -13.74 -6.32 8.40
CA GLU A 182 -14.76 -7.20 7.81
C GLU A 182 -14.88 -8.53 8.57
N TYR A 183 -13.74 -9.15 8.89
CA TYR A 183 -13.72 -10.37 9.70
C TYR A 183 -14.32 -10.17 11.10
N GLN A 184 -13.98 -9.07 11.77
CA GLN A 184 -14.56 -8.74 13.08
C GLN A 184 -16.07 -8.50 12.99
N GLU A 185 -16.55 -7.88 11.90
CA GLU A 185 -17.98 -7.70 11.67
C GLU A 185 -18.70 -9.03 11.47
N PHE A 186 -18.12 -9.94 10.69
CA PHE A 186 -18.62 -11.31 10.51
C PHE A 186 -18.72 -12.05 11.85
N LEU A 187 -17.65 -12.00 12.66
CA LEU A 187 -17.60 -12.61 13.99
C LEU A 187 -18.69 -12.07 14.93
N GLN A 188 -19.03 -10.79 14.79
CA GLN A 188 -19.99 -10.10 15.66
C GLN A 188 -21.41 -10.04 15.09
N ALA A 189 -21.67 -10.51 13.87
CA ALA A 189 -22.96 -10.36 13.21
C ALA A 189 -24.12 -10.99 14.00
N HIS A 190 -23.90 -12.15 14.65
CA HIS A 190 -24.92 -12.80 15.50
C HIS A 190 -25.23 -12.04 16.81
N ASN A 191 -24.30 -11.19 17.26
CA ASN A 191 -24.44 -10.41 18.48
C ASN A 191 -25.18 -9.07 18.25
N ARG A 192 -25.35 -8.64 16.99
CA ARG A 192 -26.05 -7.39 16.67
C ARG A 192 -27.53 -7.48 17.09
N GLY A 193 -27.95 -6.56 17.95
CA GLY A 193 -29.35 -6.42 18.38
C GLY A 193 -29.80 -7.33 19.53
N ARG A 194 -28.91 -8.10 20.15
CA ARG A 194 -29.23 -8.95 21.31
C ARG A 194 -28.77 -8.33 22.63
N ALA A 195 -29.72 -8.02 23.51
CA ALA A 195 -29.45 -7.43 24.82
C ALA A 195 -28.83 -8.43 25.83
N ASP A 196 -28.89 -9.73 25.53
CA ASP A 196 -28.41 -10.85 26.33
C ASP A 196 -27.10 -11.47 25.80
N SER A 197 -26.49 -10.88 24.77
CA SER A 197 -25.18 -11.31 24.28
C SER A 197 -24.08 -10.95 25.27
N ASP A 198 -23.16 -11.88 25.52
CA ASP A 198 -21.96 -11.67 26.33
C ASP A 198 -20.84 -10.93 25.57
N GLY A 199 -21.11 -10.56 24.30
CA GLY A 199 -20.19 -9.87 23.39
C GLY A 199 -19.08 -10.76 22.82
N ARG A 200 -19.07 -12.07 23.15
CA ARG A 200 -18.10 -13.00 22.58
C ARG A 200 -18.60 -13.49 21.22
N PRO A 201 -17.71 -13.56 20.20
CA PRO A 201 -18.05 -14.23 18.96
C PRO A 201 -18.48 -15.67 19.25
N ASP A 202 -19.61 -16.08 18.68
CA ASP A 202 -20.17 -17.42 18.79
C ASP A 202 -19.96 -18.27 17.52
N ARG A 203 -19.24 -17.71 16.54
CA ARG A 203 -18.90 -18.39 15.28
C ARG A 203 -18.11 -19.66 15.54
N ASP A 204 -18.54 -20.75 14.92
CA ASP A 204 -17.82 -22.01 14.99
C ASP A 204 -16.67 -22.08 13.96
N GLU A 205 -15.84 -23.13 14.08
CA GLU A 205 -14.69 -23.33 13.19
C GLU A 205 -15.09 -23.53 11.72
N HIS A 206 -16.27 -24.11 11.47
CA HIS A 206 -16.76 -24.33 10.11
C HIS A 206 -17.16 -23.01 9.46
N GLU A 207 -17.88 -22.16 10.19
CA GLU A 207 -18.25 -20.82 9.73
C GLU A 207 -17.02 -19.95 9.46
N ILE A 208 -16.01 -19.98 10.34
CA ILE A 208 -14.76 -19.23 10.13
C ILE A 208 -14.03 -19.74 8.88
N ARG A 209 -13.99 -21.05 8.66
CA ARG A 209 -13.35 -21.64 7.48
C ARG A 209 -14.12 -21.32 6.19
N GLU A 210 -15.45 -21.30 6.24
CA GLU A 210 -16.29 -20.89 5.12
C GLU A 210 -16.07 -19.41 4.78
N TRP A 211 -16.08 -18.53 5.79
CA TRP A 211 -15.76 -17.11 5.61
C TRP A 211 -14.38 -16.91 4.99
N ALA A 212 -13.36 -17.59 5.50
CA ALA A 212 -12.01 -17.49 4.97
C ALA A 212 -11.91 -17.97 3.51
N ARG A 213 -12.65 -19.02 3.15
CA ARG A 213 -12.74 -19.50 1.76
C ARG A 213 -13.43 -18.47 0.86
N ASP A 214 -14.54 -17.90 1.30
CA ASP A 214 -15.32 -16.95 0.51
C ASP A 214 -14.60 -15.62 0.29
N HIS A 215 -13.69 -15.26 1.20
CA HIS A 215 -12.84 -14.07 1.09
C HIS A 215 -11.45 -14.38 0.54
N ASP A 216 -11.21 -15.62 0.06
CA ASP A 216 -9.93 -16.08 -0.45
C ASP A 216 -8.74 -15.76 0.49
N VAL A 217 -8.90 -15.96 1.80
CA VAL A 217 -7.82 -15.76 2.78
C VAL A 217 -7.41 -17.10 3.44
N PRO A 218 -6.12 -17.32 3.71
CA PRO A 218 -5.67 -18.58 4.30
C PRO A 218 -6.22 -18.82 5.71
N TYR A 219 -6.72 -20.04 5.96
CA TYR A 219 -7.11 -20.51 7.28
C TYR A 219 -6.29 -21.74 7.68
N PHE A 220 -5.44 -21.58 8.69
CA PHE A 220 -4.67 -22.69 9.24
C PHE A 220 -4.26 -22.42 10.68
N ASP A 221 -3.98 -23.49 11.42
CA ASP A 221 -3.62 -23.46 12.84
C ASP A 221 -4.68 -22.75 13.71
N GLY A 222 -5.95 -22.88 13.32
CA GLY A 222 -7.10 -22.35 14.05
C GLY A 222 -7.38 -20.86 13.82
N GLN A 223 -6.68 -20.20 12.91
CA GLN A 223 -6.79 -18.76 12.69
C GLN A 223 -6.78 -18.39 11.20
N VAL A 224 -7.42 -17.26 10.90
CA VAL A 224 -7.36 -16.60 9.59
C VAL A 224 -6.09 -15.77 9.52
N HIS A 225 -5.38 -15.83 8.39
CA HIS A 225 -4.18 -15.03 8.13
C HIS A 225 -4.51 -13.96 7.10
N PHE A 226 -4.08 -12.73 7.37
CA PHE A 226 -4.32 -11.56 6.51
C PHE A 226 -2.99 -11.06 5.95
N PRO A 227 -2.94 -10.68 4.66
CA PRO A 227 -1.79 -9.98 4.11
C PRO A 227 -1.76 -8.53 4.60
N ASP A 228 -0.59 -7.88 4.51
CA ASP A 228 -0.45 -6.44 4.79
C ASP A 228 -1.35 -5.61 3.87
N TYR A 229 -1.44 -6.00 2.60
CA TYR A 229 -2.44 -5.49 1.66
C TYR A 229 -2.75 -6.49 0.55
N ARG A 230 -3.89 -6.28 -0.08
CA ARG A 230 -4.38 -6.99 -1.25
C ARG A 230 -4.61 -6.01 -2.39
N ILE A 231 -4.06 -6.29 -3.56
CA ILE A 231 -4.39 -5.59 -4.80
C ILE A 231 -5.52 -6.37 -5.47
N GLU A 232 -6.69 -5.77 -5.65
CA GLU A 232 -7.76 -6.34 -6.46
C GLU A 232 -7.72 -5.72 -7.86
N TYR A 233 -7.72 -6.55 -8.89
CA TYR A 233 -7.54 -6.11 -10.26
C TYR A 233 -8.34 -6.98 -11.24
N GLU A 234 -8.63 -6.41 -12.40
CA GLU A 234 -9.16 -7.15 -13.54
C GLU A 234 -8.05 -7.40 -14.55
N ALA A 235 -7.93 -8.65 -15.02
CA ALA A 235 -7.05 -9.03 -16.13
C ALA A 235 -7.73 -10.11 -16.97
N ASP A 236 -7.64 -9.99 -18.30
CA ASP A 236 -8.26 -10.91 -19.25
C ASP A 236 -9.78 -11.15 -18.99
N GLY A 237 -10.48 -10.11 -18.53
CA GLY A 237 -11.91 -10.15 -18.19
C GLY A 237 -12.23 -10.98 -16.94
N ARG A 238 -11.24 -11.20 -16.07
CA ARG A 238 -11.40 -11.92 -14.80
C ARG A 238 -10.98 -11.02 -13.64
N GLU A 239 -11.77 -11.06 -12.59
CA GLU A 239 -11.40 -10.49 -11.30
C GLU A 239 -10.38 -11.41 -10.63
N LEU A 240 -9.26 -10.82 -10.24
CA LEU A 240 -8.15 -11.48 -9.58
C LEU A 240 -7.69 -10.61 -8.40
N HIS A 241 -6.93 -11.21 -7.49
CA HIS A 241 -6.27 -10.47 -6.44
C HIS A 241 -4.84 -10.96 -6.22
N GLN A 242 -4.00 -10.07 -5.69
CA GLN A 242 -2.66 -10.38 -5.24
C GLN A 242 -2.47 -9.95 -3.79
N ASP A 243 -2.22 -10.92 -2.93
CA ASP A 243 -1.91 -10.73 -1.51
C ASP A 243 -0.42 -10.49 -1.31
N VAL A 244 -0.08 -9.43 -0.57
CA VAL A 244 1.29 -8.99 -0.35
C VAL A 244 1.61 -8.83 1.14
N GLU A 245 2.79 -9.30 1.53
CA GLU A 245 3.33 -9.24 2.89
C GLU A 245 4.68 -8.52 2.89
N LEU A 246 4.88 -7.59 3.83
CA LEU A 246 6.15 -6.89 4.04
C LEU A 246 6.93 -7.53 5.17
N PHE A 247 8.15 -7.94 4.85
CA PHE A 247 9.11 -8.43 5.83
C PHE A 247 10.09 -7.31 6.20
N THR A 248 9.88 -6.67 7.36
CA THR A 248 10.81 -5.70 7.94
C THR A 248 11.84 -6.39 8.86
N PRO A 249 13.09 -5.91 8.99
CA PRO A 249 14.12 -6.58 9.79
C PRO A 249 13.85 -6.55 11.30
N HIS A 250 12.94 -5.67 11.74
CA HIS A 250 12.50 -5.57 13.13
C HIS A 250 11.45 -6.63 13.51
N TYR A 251 10.95 -7.39 12.53
CA TYR A 251 9.96 -8.44 12.72
C TYR A 251 10.61 -9.71 13.32
N ARG A 252 10.67 -9.77 14.66
CA ARG A 252 11.26 -10.91 15.38
C ARG A 252 10.28 -12.09 15.47
N GLY A 253 10.66 -13.21 14.85
CA GLY A 253 10.70 -14.53 15.50
C GLY A 253 9.41 -15.11 16.10
N ALA A 254 8.40 -15.36 15.25
CA ALA A 254 7.35 -16.37 15.39
C ALA A 254 6.45 -16.38 14.13
N HIS A 255 6.27 -15.19 13.55
CA HIS A 255 5.43 -14.97 12.38
C HIS A 255 6.05 -15.47 11.06
N ALA A 256 7.37 -15.41 10.90
CA ALA A 256 8.07 -15.83 9.66
C ALA A 256 7.74 -17.26 9.18
N ALA A 257 7.43 -18.20 10.09
CA ALA A 257 7.09 -19.58 9.74
C ALA A 257 5.64 -19.75 9.23
N GLY A 258 4.73 -18.82 9.56
CA GLY A 258 3.35 -18.84 9.08
C GLY A 258 3.21 -18.34 7.63
N HIS A 259 4.01 -17.35 7.22
CA HIS A 259 3.85 -16.69 5.91
C HIS A 259 4.18 -17.60 4.72
N SER A 260 5.11 -18.55 4.84
CA SER A 260 5.36 -19.53 3.77
C SER A 260 4.16 -20.45 3.51
N LYS A 261 3.30 -20.67 4.52
CA LYS A 261 2.08 -21.48 4.40
C LYS A 261 0.88 -20.68 3.89
N ALA A 262 0.88 -19.36 4.08
CA ALA A 262 -0.16 -18.45 3.61
C ALA A 262 -0.11 -18.22 2.09
N GLY A 263 1.06 -18.36 1.47
CA GLY A 263 1.21 -18.21 0.01
C GLY A 263 1.23 -16.74 -0.46
N PHE A 264 1.36 -15.78 0.45
CA PHE A 264 1.44 -14.36 0.13
C PHE A 264 2.75 -14.02 -0.61
N ARG A 265 2.69 -12.98 -1.44
CA ARG A 265 3.87 -12.41 -2.08
C ARG A 265 4.67 -11.62 -1.06
N VAL A 266 5.93 -12.01 -0.84
CA VAL A 266 6.76 -11.39 0.21
C VAL A 266 7.73 -10.36 -0.38
N TYR A 267 7.74 -9.16 0.20
CA TYR A 267 8.73 -8.11 -0.06
C TYR A 267 9.59 -7.85 1.18
N VAL A 268 10.91 -7.92 1.03
CA VAL A 268 11.84 -7.61 2.12
C VAL A 268 12.21 -6.13 2.05
N VAL A 269 11.85 -5.39 3.08
CA VAL A 269 12.14 -3.96 3.19
C VAL A 269 13.30 -3.74 4.18
N GLY A 270 14.17 -2.77 3.89
CA GLY A 270 15.30 -2.45 4.76
C GLY A 270 14.88 -1.47 5.85
N ALA A 271 15.50 -1.56 7.04
CA ALA A 271 15.35 -0.52 8.05
C ALA A 271 15.94 0.80 7.52
N ARG A 272 15.21 1.91 7.70
CA ARG A 272 15.73 3.26 7.46
C ARG A 272 16.75 3.55 8.58
N GLY A 273 18.04 3.46 8.23
CA GLY A 273 19.14 3.69 9.19
C GLY A 273 20.50 3.11 8.82
N GLY A 274 21.39 3.97 8.31
CA GLY A 274 22.85 3.85 8.48
C GLY A 274 23.65 3.17 7.36
N GLY A 275 24.30 3.97 6.52
CA GLY A 275 25.28 3.50 5.54
C GLY A 275 26.38 2.64 6.16
N ARG A 276 26.40 1.36 5.77
CA ARG A 276 27.55 0.49 5.53
C ARG A 276 27.00 -0.84 4.99
N SER A 277 27.42 -1.22 3.79
CA SER A 277 27.13 -2.54 3.22
C SER A 277 27.41 -3.64 4.25
N ALA A 278 26.36 -4.30 4.72
CA ALA A 278 26.48 -5.55 5.44
C ALA A 278 26.28 -6.71 4.45
N PRO A 279 27.03 -7.82 4.58
CA PRO A 279 27.03 -8.88 3.59
C PRO A 279 25.69 -9.62 3.60
N ARG A 280 25.26 -10.04 2.40
CA ARG A 280 24.12 -10.94 2.19
C ARG A 280 24.13 -12.08 3.23
N PRO A 281 23.04 -12.32 3.98
CA PRO A 281 22.94 -13.54 4.76
C PRO A 281 22.75 -14.70 3.76
N ARG A 282 23.78 -15.54 3.63
CA ARG A 282 23.60 -16.88 3.07
C ARG A 282 22.78 -17.69 4.07
N GLY A 283 21.58 -18.10 3.68
CA GLY A 283 20.73 -18.94 4.52
C GLY A 283 19.29 -19.18 4.02
N MET A 284 18.99 -18.95 2.75
CA MET A 284 17.68 -19.27 2.15
C MET A 284 17.87 -20.26 0.99
N GLU A 285 18.43 -21.43 1.29
CA GLU A 285 18.48 -22.58 0.35
C GLU A 285 17.89 -23.86 0.96
N GLU A 286 17.32 -23.82 2.16
CA GLU A 286 16.40 -24.87 2.63
C GLU A 286 15.03 -24.23 2.78
N PHE A 287 13.96 -24.98 2.50
CA PHE A 287 12.54 -24.58 2.42
C PHE A 287 12.00 -24.15 1.03
N LEU A 288 12.53 -24.75 -0.05
CA LEU A 288 11.74 -25.08 -1.24
C LEU A 288 11.26 -26.53 -1.15
#